data_AF-A0A539DF95-F1
#
_entry.id   AF-A0A539DF95-F1
#
_cell.length_a   1.000
_cell.length_b   1.000
_cell.length_c   1.000
_cell.angle_alpha   90.00
_cell.angle_beta   90.00
_cell.angle_gamma   90.00
#
_symmetry.space_group_name_H-M   'P 1'
#
loop_
_entity.id
_entity.type
_entity.pdbx_description
1 polymer ?
#
loop_
_entity_poly.entity_id
_entity_poly.type
_entity_poly.pdbx_seq_one_letter_code
_entity_poly.pdbx_strand_id
1 'polypeptide(L)'
;LLQGAADSALAAGDAAAAATFARQAQARGVEASSGRLAAAVFAMREGRTKDVRRNLDDFDGPPAELLTARLLSVWSRVDGGDVEAALAELGGETLPQRSPWAALQYYQRAMVFDHAGRVEEALDAYERGGGVGGLRIAQIVTHHGQALERAGRKADAAALYRDFLADVDNPGVAAELARLSSNGPPPAPFAATRGAAVALFTLSVLIAQDPTSREQLAPLSLAMALDPALEAPRIAFADAMQALNQGETARRALGAIPEPSPYFENAQSQIAYGLRAEGRADEAVAILKAIVDRGGGRVSRRALADLYRNLDRNAEAAALYASLVAELNPPTRRDWRLYLAQGATLERLGQWPAAEAALQQALVVSPDRPEVLNYLGYTWVDTGAKVREGLALLERAVAQEPDEGYIIDSLGWAHFRLGNFGQAVEYLERAVELSPGDSTLNDHLGDAYWRVGRRIEARYQWRRVLTLNAPADEHAGAGKKLAEGLPAPAR
;
A
#
# COMPACT_ATOMS: atom_id res chain seq x y z
N LEU A 1 33.65 -6.34 -12.30
CA LEU A 1 33.46 -4.88 -12.21
C LEU A 1 32.30 -4.40 -13.08
N LEU A 2 32.32 -4.62 -14.41
CA LEU A 2 31.22 -4.15 -15.30
C LEU A 2 29.86 -4.78 -15.00
N GLN A 3 29.80 -6.08 -14.67
CA GLN A 3 28.57 -6.74 -14.20
C GLN A 3 28.00 -6.04 -12.96
N GLY A 4 28.79 -5.93 -11.88
CA GLY A 4 28.34 -5.25 -10.65
C GLY A 4 27.95 -3.78 -10.86
N ALA A 5 28.55 -3.08 -11.83
CA ALA A 5 28.14 -1.73 -12.21
C ALA A 5 26.77 -1.73 -12.93
N ALA A 6 26.51 -2.71 -13.79
CA ALA A 6 25.20 -2.90 -14.41
C ALA A 6 24.14 -3.29 -13.37
N ASP A 7 24.44 -4.20 -12.45
CA ASP A 7 23.55 -4.58 -11.34
C ASP A 7 23.19 -3.37 -10.47
N SER A 8 24.20 -2.57 -10.10
CA SER A 8 24.00 -1.36 -9.28
C SER A 8 23.17 -0.31 -10.02
N ALA A 9 23.39 -0.15 -11.33
CA ALA A 9 22.61 0.77 -12.16
C ALA A 9 21.14 0.33 -12.25
N LEU A 10 20.87 -0.96 -12.46
CA LEU A 10 19.51 -1.51 -12.41
C LEU A 10 18.88 -1.37 -11.03
N ALA A 11 19.62 -1.61 -9.95
CA ALA A 11 19.10 -1.40 -8.58
C ALA A 11 18.73 0.08 -8.32
N ALA A 12 19.37 1.02 -9.01
CA ALA A 12 19.11 2.46 -8.91
C ALA A 12 18.04 2.98 -9.89
N GLY A 13 17.41 2.12 -10.70
CA GLY A 13 16.43 2.56 -11.70
C GLY A 13 17.03 3.06 -13.01
N ASP A 14 18.34 2.91 -13.22
CA ASP A 14 19.07 3.43 -14.38
C ASP A 14 19.43 2.32 -15.38
N ALA A 15 18.41 1.82 -16.08
CA ALA A 15 18.61 0.84 -17.15
C ALA A 15 19.50 1.37 -18.28
N ALA A 16 19.52 2.69 -18.53
CA ALA A 16 20.32 3.28 -19.60
C ALA A 16 21.83 3.18 -19.31
N ALA A 17 22.23 3.43 -18.06
CA ALA A 17 23.59 3.18 -17.60
C ALA A 17 23.93 1.69 -17.67
N ALA A 18 23.04 0.80 -17.23
CA ALA A 18 23.24 -0.66 -17.32
C ALA A 18 23.48 -1.12 -18.78
N ALA A 19 22.68 -0.65 -19.73
CA ALA A 19 22.86 -0.95 -21.15
C ALA A 19 24.18 -0.38 -21.72
N THR A 20 24.65 0.74 -21.17
CA THR A 20 25.96 1.31 -21.54
C THR A 20 27.10 0.44 -21.03
N PHE A 21 27.02 -0.08 -19.81
CA PHE A 21 27.99 -1.04 -19.28
C PHE A 21 28.01 -2.35 -20.09
N ALA A 22 26.87 -2.78 -20.62
CA ALA A 22 26.80 -3.93 -21.53
C ALA A 22 27.66 -3.75 -22.78
N ARG A 23 27.51 -2.59 -23.46
CA ARG A 23 28.32 -2.27 -24.65
C ARG A 23 29.81 -2.21 -24.33
N GLN A 24 30.15 -1.67 -23.17
CA GLN A 24 31.52 -1.59 -22.68
C GLN A 24 32.11 -2.96 -22.32
N ALA A 25 31.29 -3.88 -21.83
CA ALA A 25 31.67 -5.27 -21.53
C ALA A 25 31.93 -6.04 -22.83
N GLN A 26 31.01 -5.93 -23.79
CA GLN A 26 31.14 -6.54 -25.12
C GLN A 26 32.41 -6.08 -25.84
N ALA A 27 32.71 -4.78 -25.84
CA ALA A 27 33.91 -4.23 -26.46
C ALA A 27 35.23 -4.76 -25.83
N ARG A 28 35.16 -5.31 -24.62
CA ARG A 28 36.30 -5.89 -23.88
C ARG A 28 36.29 -7.42 -23.88
N GLY A 29 35.35 -8.05 -24.59
CA GLY A 29 35.21 -9.51 -24.63
C GLY A 29 34.84 -10.13 -23.28
N VAL A 30 34.13 -9.39 -22.43
CA VAL A 30 33.62 -9.88 -21.13
C VAL A 30 32.10 -9.81 -21.10
N GLU A 31 31.49 -10.75 -20.38
CA GLU A 31 30.02 -10.80 -20.21
C GLU A 31 29.54 -9.87 -19.09
N ALA A 32 28.38 -9.26 -19.31
CA ALA A 32 27.63 -8.53 -18.31
C ALA A 32 26.13 -8.78 -18.55
N SER A 33 25.61 -9.86 -17.98
CA SER A 33 24.26 -10.41 -18.21
C SER A 33 23.16 -9.38 -17.89
N SER A 34 23.24 -8.69 -16.76
CA SER A 34 22.33 -7.59 -16.40
C SER A 34 22.35 -6.44 -17.41
N GLY A 35 23.55 -6.12 -17.91
CA GLY A 35 23.70 -5.13 -18.97
C GLY A 35 23.04 -5.59 -20.27
N ARG A 36 23.19 -6.86 -20.64
CA ARG A 36 22.57 -7.46 -21.84
C ARG A 36 21.05 -7.38 -21.77
N LEU A 37 20.43 -7.67 -20.61
CA LEU A 37 18.99 -7.51 -20.41
C LEU A 37 18.54 -6.06 -20.65
N ALA A 38 19.28 -5.09 -20.09
CA ALA A 38 18.99 -3.67 -20.31
C ALA A 38 19.15 -3.27 -21.79
N ALA A 39 20.19 -3.75 -22.46
CA ALA A 39 20.42 -3.50 -23.88
C ALA A 39 19.31 -4.12 -24.76
N ALA A 40 18.80 -5.31 -24.41
CA ALA A 40 17.65 -5.94 -25.06
C ALA A 40 16.39 -5.07 -24.91
N VAL A 41 16.11 -4.56 -23.71
CA VAL A 41 14.98 -3.64 -23.44
C VAL A 41 15.00 -2.40 -24.33
N PHE A 42 16.14 -1.71 -24.46
CA PHE A 42 16.23 -0.56 -25.37
C PHE A 42 16.11 -0.96 -26.83
N ALA A 43 16.67 -2.11 -27.23
CA ALA A 43 16.51 -2.62 -28.59
C ALA A 43 15.05 -2.96 -28.91
N MET A 44 14.29 -3.54 -27.98
CA MET A 44 12.85 -3.81 -28.14
C MET A 44 12.06 -2.50 -28.31
N ARG A 45 12.32 -1.50 -27.47
CA ARG A 45 11.65 -0.20 -27.56
C ARG A 45 11.91 0.53 -28.89
N GLU A 46 13.07 0.29 -29.48
CA GLU A 46 13.49 0.89 -30.75
C GLU A 46 13.16 0.00 -31.97
N GLY A 47 12.49 -1.14 -31.79
CA GLY A 47 12.16 -2.06 -32.88
C GLY A 47 13.37 -2.74 -33.54
N ARG A 48 14.52 -2.80 -32.85
CA ARG A 48 15.77 -3.38 -33.37
C ARG A 48 15.84 -4.88 -33.09
N THR A 49 14.99 -5.68 -33.74
CA THR A 49 14.84 -7.13 -33.46
C THR A 49 16.15 -7.93 -33.54
N LYS A 50 17.08 -7.59 -34.44
CA LYS A 50 18.40 -8.24 -34.52
C LYS A 50 19.24 -8.00 -33.27
N ASP A 51 19.16 -6.81 -32.70
CA ASP A 51 19.88 -6.45 -31.49
C ASP A 51 19.23 -7.04 -30.24
N VAL A 52 17.90 -7.22 -30.24
CA VAL A 52 17.21 -7.97 -29.19
C VAL A 52 17.74 -9.40 -29.15
N ARG A 53 17.70 -10.11 -30.27
CA ARG A 53 18.24 -11.47 -30.41
C ARG A 53 19.71 -11.56 -30.03
N ARG A 54 20.56 -10.64 -30.49
CA ARG A 54 21.98 -10.62 -30.08
C ARG A 54 22.17 -10.58 -28.56
N ASN A 55 21.28 -9.93 -27.82
CA ASN A 55 21.39 -9.82 -26.37
C ASN A 55 20.73 -11.00 -25.64
N LEU A 56 19.71 -11.65 -26.20
CA LEU A 56 18.91 -12.69 -25.54
C LEU A 56 19.20 -14.14 -26.01
N ASP A 57 19.69 -14.31 -27.23
CA ASP A 57 20.12 -15.61 -27.74
C ASP A 57 21.35 -16.08 -26.95
N ASP A 58 21.38 -17.37 -26.61
CA ASP A 58 22.41 -17.98 -25.76
C ASP A 58 22.66 -17.21 -24.45
N PHE A 59 21.62 -16.57 -23.90
CA PHE A 59 21.73 -15.83 -22.64
C PHE A 59 22.05 -16.79 -21.49
N ASP A 60 23.17 -16.51 -20.82
CA ASP A 60 23.59 -17.19 -19.60
C ASP A 60 23.65 -16.19 -18.44
N GLY A 61 23.23 -16.63 -17.26
CA GLY A 61 23.13 -15.77 -16.09
C GLY A 61 22.41 -16.45 -14.91
N PRO A 62 22.28 -15.73 -13.79
CA PRO A 62 21.54 -16.22 -12.62
C PRO A 62 20.08 -16.61 -12.95
N PRO A 63 19.46 -17.50 -12.16
CA PRO A 63 18.09 -17.96 -12.41
C PRO A 63 17.04 -16.85 -12.59
N ALA A 64 17.11 -15.77 -11.81
CA ALA A 64 16.19 -14.63 -11.95
C ALA A 64 16.36 -13.87 -13.27
N GLU A 65 17.60 -13.76 -13.75
CA GLU A 65 17.92 -13.12 -15.04
C GLU A 65 17.50 -14.01 -16.21
N LEU A 66 17.62 -15.33 -16.09
CA LEU A 66 17.12 -16.28 -17.09
C LEU A 66 15.60 -16.19 -17.27
N LEU A 67 14.85 -16.04 -16.17
CA LEU A 67 13.40 -15.80 -16.24
C LEU A 67 13.08 -14.47 -16.93
N THR A 68 13.84 -13.42 -16.61
CA THR A 68 13.70 -12.10 -17.24
C THR A 68 13.98 -12.19 -18.75
N ALA A 69 15.08 -12.84 -19.15
CA ALA A 69 15.44 -13.05 -20.54
C ALA A 69 14.37 -13.82 -21.31
N ARG A 70 13.81 -14.88 -20.72
CA ARG A 70 12.72 -15.67 -21.31
C ARG A 70 11.47 -14.82 -21.55
N LEU A 71 11.05 -14.00 -20.58
CA LEU A 71 9.89 -13.11 -20.76
C LEU A 71 10.13 -12.08 -21.87
N LEU A 72 11.33 -11.50 -21.95
CA LEU A 72 11.71 -10.59 -23.03
C LEU A 72 11.72 -11.30 -24.40
N SER A 73 12.22 -12.54 -24.46
CA SER A 73 12.24 -13.38 -25.66
C SER A 73 10.82 -13.65 -26.18
N VAL A 74 9.91 -14.10 -25.30
CA VAL A 74 8.48 -14.32 -25.62
C VAL A 74 7.88 -13.09 -26.27
N TRP A 75 8.01 -11.92 -25.64
CA TRP A 75 7.41 -10.69 -26.19
C TRP A 75 8.13 -10.13 -27.40
N SER A 76 9.43 -10.43 -27.58
CA SER A 76 10.13 -10.13 -28.83
C SER A 76 9.63 -10.98 -30.00
N ARG A 77 9.21 -12.22 -29.78
CA ARG A 77 8.59 -13.06 -30.81
C ARG A 77 7.21 -12.55 -31.19
N VAL A 78 6.42 -12.13 -30.19
CA VAL A 78 5.12 -11.50 -30.40
C VAL A 78 5.24 -10.24 -31.25
N ASP A 79 6.19 -9.36 -30.94
CA ASP A 79 6.49 -8.16 -31.72
C ASP A 79 6.88 -8.49 -33.18
N GLY A 80 7.57 -9.61 -33.39
CA GLY A 80 7.91 -10.15 -34.70
C GLY A 80 6.79 -10.90 -35.42
N GLY A 81 5.62 -11.06 -34.80
CA GLY A 81 4.45 -11.77 -35.36
C GLY A 81 4.45 -13.30 -35.16
N ASP A 82 5.43 -13.86 -34.45
CA ASP A 82 5.55 -15.31 -34.20
C ASP A 82 4.86 -15.71 -32.89
N VAL A 83 3.52 -15.60 -32.90
CA VAL A 83 2.65 -15.83 -31.74
C VAL A 83 2.73 -17.28 -31.26
N GLU A 84 2.78 -18.25 -32.17
CA GLU A 84 2.82 -19.67 -31.81
C GLU A 84 4.14 -20.05 -31.11
N ALA A 85 5.28 -19.55 -31.58
CA ALA A 85 6.54 -19.79 -30.89
C ALA A 85 6.57 -19.11 -29.51
N ALA A 86 5.99 -17.92 -29.37
CA ALA A 86 5.86 -17.26 -28.07
C ALA A 86 5.02 -18.10 -27.08
N LEU A 87 3.89 -18.66 -27.53
CA LEU A 87 3.02 -19.53 -26.73
C LEU A 87 3.69 -20.87 -26.39
N ALA A 88 4.47 -21.44 -27.31
CA ALA A 88 5.25 -22.65 -27.07
C ALA A 88 6.34 -22.41 -26.03
N GLU A 89 7.02 -21.26 -26.10
CA GLU A 89 8.07 -20.86 -25.15
C GLU A 89 7.52 -20.60 -23.75
N LEU A 90 6.28 -20.11 -23.61
CA LEU A 90 5.59 -20.03 -22.32
C LEU A 90 5.23 -21.42 -21.75
N GLY A 91 5.21 -22.47 -22.58
CA GLY A 91 4.86 -23.85 -22.21
C GLY A 91 3.35 -24.11 -22.06
N GLY A 92 2.99 -25.36 -21.71
CA GLY A 92 1.61 -25.81 -21.44
C GLY A 92 1.27 -25.95 -19.95
N GLU A 93 -0.01 -26.21 -19.63
CA GLU A 93 -0.65 -26.24 -18.30
C GLU A 93 -0.14 -27.37 -17.37
N THR A 94 1.14 -27.37 -17.02
CA THR A 94 1.76 -28.43 -16.19
C THR A 94 2.12 -27.96 -14.78
N LEU A 95 1.98 -26.66 -14.49
CA LEU A 95 2.22 -26.13 -13.14
C LEU A 95 1.01 -26.40 -12.24
N PRO A 96 1.21 -26.76 -10.96
CA PRO A 96 0.10 -26.92 -10.03
C PRO A 96 -0.75 -25.65 -9.93
N GLN A 97 -2.08 -25.77 -9.92
CA GLN A 97 -2.99 -24.61 -9.82
C GLN A 97 -2.82 -23.76 -8.56
N ARG A 98 -2.13 -24.27 -7.53
CA ARG A 98 -1.80 -23.49 -6.33
C ARG A 98 -0.53 -22.65 -6.46
N SER A 99 0.24 -22.82 -7.55
CA SER A 99 1.49 -22.11 -7.75
C SER A 99 1.25 -20.70 -8.29
N PRO A 100 1.76 -19.64 -7.64
CA PRO A 100 1.73 -18.28 -8.19
C PRO A 100 2.42 -18.17 -9.57
N TRP A 101 3.38 -19.06 -9.85
CA TRP A 101 4.03 -19.16 -11.16
C TRP A 101 3.10 -19.66 -12.27
N ALA A 102 2.07 -20.46 -11.92
CA ALA A 102 1.04 -20.84 -12.87
C ALA A 102 0.21 -19.63 -13.28
N ALA A 103 -0.10 -18.73 -12.33
CA ALA A 103 -0.83 -17.49 -12.62
C ALA A 103 -0.05 -16.61 -13.61
N LEU A 104 1.25 -16.40 -13.39
CA LEU A 104 2.11 -15.69 -14.35
C LEU A 104 2.01 -16.30 -15.75
N GLN A 105 2.13 -17.63 -15.86
CA GLN A 105 2.04 -18.32 -17.15
C GLN A 105 0.69 -18.08 -17.84
N TYR A 106 -0.43 -18.27 -17.14
CA TYR A 106 -1.77 -18.03 -17.69
C TYR A 106 -1.95 -16.59 -18.16
N TYR A 107 -1.54 -15.63 -17.35
CA TYR A 107 -1.68 -14.22 -17.69
C TYR A 107 -0.79 -13.82 -18.86
N GLN A 108 0.44 -14.33 -18.96
CA GLN A 108 1.27 -14.08 -20.13
C GLN A 108 0.64 -14.65 -21.39
N ARG A 109 0.10 -15.87 -21.35
CA ARG A 109 -0.62 -16.47 -22.49
C ARG A 109 -1.85 -15.65 -22.89
N ALA A 110 -2.66 -15.25 -21.91
CA ALA A 110 -3.85 -14.43 -22.13
C ALA A 110 -3.50 -13.09 -22.82
N MET A 111 -2.46 -12.43 -22.34
CA MET A 111 -1.98 -11.19 -22.93
C MET A 111 -1.41 -11.39 -24.35
N VAL A 112 -0.71 -12.50 -24.61
CA VAL A 112 -0.24 -12.84 -25.97
C VAL A 112 -1.41 -13.04 -26.92
N PHE A 113 -2.46 -13.78 -26.51
CA PHE A 113 -3.68 -13.94 -27.31
C PHE A 113 -4.40 -12.61 -27.55
N ASP A 114 -4.51 -11.77 -26.52
CA ASP A 114 -5.17 -10.46 -26.62
C ASP A 114 -4.45 -9.54 -27.61
N HIS A 115 -3.11 -9.47 -27.52
CA HIS A 115 -2.29 -8.73 -28.48
C HIS A 115 -2.46 -9.24 -29.92
N ALA A 116 -2.55 -10.57 -30.09
CA ALA A 116 -2.75 -11.20 -31.40
C ALA A 116 -4.18 -11.07 -31.95
N GLY A 117 -5.11 -10.46 -31.21
CA GLY A 117 -6.52 -10.35 -31.60
C GLY A 117 -7.32 -11.66 -31.47
N ARG A 118 -6.78 -12.67 -30.77
CA ARG A 118 -7.43 -13.97 -30.50
C ARG A 118 -8.29 -13.88 -29.24
N VAL A 119 -9.35 -13.08 -29.35
CA VAL A 119 -10.13 -12.60 -28.20
C VAL A 119 -10.68 -13.73 -27.32
N GLU A 120 -11.31 -14.75 -27.89
CA GLU A 120 -11.91 -15.84 -27.08
C GLU A 120 -10.86 -16.64 -26.31
N GLU A 121 -9.70 -16.90 -26.92
CA GLU A 121 -8.60 -17.60 -26.25
C GLU A 121 -7.94 -16.74 -25.17
N ALA A 122 -7.89 -15.42 -25.39
CA ALA A 122 -7.46 -14.48 -24.37
C ALA A 122 -8.39 -14.52 -23.16
N LEU A 123 -9.71 -14.47 -23.37
CA LEU A 123 -10.70 -14.49 -22.30
C LEU A 123 -10.68 -15.82 -21.52
N ASP A 124 -10.63 -16.98 -22.20
CA ASP A 124 -10.47 -18.28 -21.53
C ASP A 124 -9.18 -18.33 -20.69
N ALA A 125 -8.06 -17.84 -21.22
CA ALA A 125 -6.80 -17.80 -20.49
C ALA A 125 -6.83 -16.84 -19.28
N TYR A 126 -7.48 -15.67 -19.39
CA TYR A 126 -7.68 -14.77 -18.26
C TYR A 126 -8.56 -15.38 -17.17
N GLU A 127 -9.65 -16.04 -17.56
CA GLU A 127 -10.56 -16.73 -16.64
C GLU A 127 -9.85 -17.87 -15.91
N ARG A 128 -9.06 -18.70 -16.62
CA ARG A 128 -8.26 -19.78 -16.02
C ARG A 128 -7.17 -19.27 -15.07
N GLY A 129 -6.56 -18.12 -15.40
CA GLY A 129 -5.57 -17.49 -14.52
C GLY A 129 -6.19 -16.77 -13.32
N GLY A 130 -7.48 -16.42 -13.38
CA GLY A 130 -8.17 -15.66 -12.34
C GLY A 130 -8.10 -16.32 -10.97
N GLY A 131 -7.44 -15.67 -10.00
CA GLY A 131 -7.33 -16.17 -8.63
C GLY A 131 -6.38 -17.36 -8.42
N VAL A 132 -5.75 -17.87 -9.48
CA VAL A 132 -4.70 -18.91 -9.38
C VAL A 132 -3.56 -18.38 -8.51
N GLY A 133 -3.15 -19.17 -7.52
CA GLY A 133 -2.12 -18.78 -6.56
C GLY A 133 -2.42 -17.50 -5.77
N GLY A 134 -3.66 -17.00 -5.78
CA GLY A 134 -4.06 -15.76 -5.10
C GLY A 134 -3.56 -14.46 -5.72
N LEU A 135 -2.90 -14.51 -6.88
CA LEU A 135 -2.29 -13.33 -7.51
C LEU A 135 -3.35 -12.45 -8.21
N ARG A 136 -3.53 -11.20 -7.77
CA ARG A 136 -4.43 -10.21 -8.41
C ARG A 136 -3.67 -8.93 -8.76
N ILE A 137 -3.15 -8.84 -9.98
CA ILE A 137 -2.43 -7.66 -10.48
C ILE A 137 -3.39 -6.71 -11.20
N ALA A 138 -3.41 -5.43 -10.80
CA ALA A 138 -4.32 -4.42 -11.38
C ALA A 138 -4.20 -4.31 -12.91
N GLN A 139 -2.99 -4.38 -13.46
CA GLN A 139 -2.71 -4.26 -14.89
C GLN A 139 -3.30 -5.45 -15.67
N ILE A 140 -3.33 -6.63 -15.07
CA ILE A 140 -3.91 -7.83 -15.66
C ILE A 140 -5.43 -7.72 -15.66
N VAL A 141 -6.02 -7.23 -14.57
CA VAL A 141 -7.45 -6.92 -14.47
C VAL A 141 -7.85 -5.86 -15.50
N THR A 142 -7.04 -4.80 -15.65
CA THR A 142 -7.23 -3.76 -16.67
C THR A 142 -7.22 -4.37 -18.07
N HIS A 143 -6.22 -5.17 -18.43
CA HIS A 143 -6.16 -5.76 -19.78
C HIS A 143 -7.27 -6.78 -20.05
N HIS A 144 -7.64 -7.59 -19.06
CA HIS A 144 -8.79 -8.48 -19.17
C HIS A 144 -10.10 -7.71 -19.40
N GLY A 145 -10.35 -6.65 -18.62
CA GLY A 145 -11.53 -5.81 -18.80
C GLY A 145 -11.55 -5.12 -20.16
N GLN A 146 -10.42 -4.58 -20.62
CA GLN A 146 -10.31 -3.95 -21.94
C GLN A 146 -10.57 -4.97 -23.07
N ALA A 147 -10.12 -6.22 -22.93
CA ALA A 147 -10.42 -7.29 -23.88
C ALA A 147 -11.92 -7.62 -23.92
N LEU A 148 -12.58 -7.73 -22.75
CA LEU A 148 -14.03 -7.89 -22.65
C LEU A 148 -14.79 -6.72 -23.32
N GLU A 149 -14.34 -5.49 -23.13
CA GLU A 149 -14.96 -4.32 -23.76
C GLU A 149 -14.84 -4.35 -25.30
N ARG A 150 -13.67 -4.74 -25.83
CA ARG A 150 -13.48 -4.93 -27.28
C ARG A 150 -14.33 -6.07 -27.83
N ALA A 151 -14.60 -7.10 -27.04
CA ALA A 151 -15.51 -8.21 -27.37
C ALA A 151 -17.00 -7.84 -27.28
N GLY A 152 -17.34 -6.60 -26.87
CA GLY A 152 -18.72 -6.17 -26.63
C GLY A 152 -19.31 -6.62 -25.30
N ARG A 153 -18.54 -7.34 -24.46
CA ARG A 153 -18.93 -7.83 -23.13
C ARG A 153 -18.74 -6.75 -22.04
N LYS A 154 -19.25 -5.54 -22.28
CA LYS A 154 -19.06 -4.37 -21.40
C LYS A 154 -19.61 -4.57 -19.98
N ALA A 155 -20.71 -5.30 -19.83
CA ALA A 155 -21.29 -5.60 -18.52
C ALA A 155 -20.34 -6.46 -17.66
N ASP A 156 -19.69 -7.44 -18.29
CA ASP A 156 -18.72 -8.33 -17.64
C ASP A 156 -17.46 -7.56 -17.25
N ALA A 157 -16.96 -6.68 -18.13
CA ALA A 157 -15.84 -5.79 -17.82
C ALA A 157 -16.13 -4.90 -16.59
N ALA A 158 -17.32 -4.28 -16.56
CA ALA A 158 -17.74 -3.46 -15.43
C ALA A 158 -17.90 -4.28 -14.14
N ALA A 159 -18.33 -5.54 -14.22
CA ALA A 159 -18.40 -6.45 -13.07
C ALA A 159 -17.00 -6.80 -12.56
N LEU A 160 -16.07 -7.13 -13.46
CA LEU A 160 -14.68 -7.43 -13.14
C LEU A 160 -13.98 -6.26 -12.43
N TYR A 161 -14.11 -5.03 -12.95
CA TYR A 161 -13.51 -3.86 -12.29
C TYR A 161 -14.12 -3.60 -10.91
N ARG A 162 -15.44 -3.73 -10.76
CA ARG A 162 -16.11 -3.55 -9.46
C ARG A 162 -15.71 -4.61 -8.45
N ASP A 163 -15.57 -5.86 -8.88
CA ASP A 163 -15.08 -6.97 -8.04
C ASP A 163 -13.66 -6.70 -7.54
N PHE A 164 -12.76 -6.23 -8.43
CA PHE A 164 -11.41 -5.84 -8.00
C PHE A 164 -11.42 -4.68 -7.00
N LEU A 165 -12.23 -3.66 -7.28
CA LEU A 165 -12.33 -2.46 -6.43
C LEU A 165 -13.10 -2.69 -5.13
N ALA A 166 -13.77 -3.83 -4.97
CA ALA A 166 -14.43 -4.20 -3.73
C ALA A 166 -13.43 -4.37 -2.59
N ASP A 167 -12.24 -4.90 -2.90
CA ASP A 167 -11.19 -5.17 -1.92
C ASP A 167 -10.01 -4.20 -2.07
N VAL A 168 -9.63 -3.88 -3.31
CA VAL A 168 -8.40 -3.13 -3.62
C VAL A 168 -8.71 -1.70 -4.03
N ASP A 169 -8.16 -0.73 -3.31
CA ASP A 169 -8.20 0.67 -3.76
C ASP A 169 -7.12 0.90 -4.82
N ASN A 170 -7.50 0.98 -6.09
CA ASN A 170 -6.59 1.20 -7.20
C ASN A 170 -7.14 2.27 -8.16
N PRO A 171 -6.48 3.43 -8.28
CA PRO A 171 -7.01 4.54 -9.06
C PRO A 171 -6.98 4.27 -10.57
N GLY A 172 -6.06 3.42 -11.06
CA GLY A 172 -6.03 3.03 -12.47
C GLY A 172 -7.23 2.19 -12.89
N VAL A 173 -7.58 1.18 -12.10
CA VAL A 173 -8.79 0.35 -12.36
C VAL A 173 -10.07 1.19 -12.16
N ALA A 174 -10.09 2.08 -11.17
CA ALA A 174 -11.21 3.01 -10.99
C ALA A 174 -11.39 3.95 -12.19
N ALA A 175 -10.31 4.44 -12.78
CA ALA A 175 -10.36 5.27 -13.99
C ALA A 175 -10.91 4.49 -15.20
N GLU A 176 -10.55 3.21 -15.35
CA GLU A 176 -11.11 2.34 -16.40
C GLU A 176 -12.61 2.12 -16.22
N LEU A 177 -13.05 1.84 -15.00
CA LEU A 177 -14.48 1.71 -14.69
C LEU A 177 -15.23 3.02 -14.96
N ALA A 178 -14.68 4.17 -14.55
CA ALA A 178 -15.30 5.47 -14.80
C ALA A 178 -15.43 5.77 -16.30
N ARG A 179 -14.37 5.51 -17.09
CA ARG A 179 -14.41 5.64 -18.56
C ARG A 179 -15.48 4.75 -19.16
N LEU A 180 -15.55 3.48 -18.75
CA LEU A 180 -16.55 2.54 -19.25
C LEU A 180 -17.98 2.99 -18.89
N SER A 181 -18.20 3.43 -17.66
CA SER A 181 -19.50 3.94 -17.19
C SER A 181 -19.94 5.22 -17.92
N SER A 182 -19.02 6.04 -18.40
CA SER A 182 -19.32 7.21 -19.24
C SER A 182 -19.44 6.87 -20.72
N ASN A 183 -19.60 5.59 -21.09
CA ASN A 183 -19.64 5.10 -22.48
C ASN A 183 -18.39 5.45 -23.31
N GLY A 184 -17.23 5.60 -22.66
CA GLY A 184 -15.97 5.79 -23.37
C GLY A 184 -15.65 4.62 -24.30
N PRO A 185 -14.92 4.85 -25.41
CA PRO A 185 -14.53 3.78 -26.32
C PRO A 185 -13.58 2.80 -25.62
N PRO A 186 -13.60 1.51 -25.98
CA PRO A 186 -12.63 0.55 -25.48
C PRO A 186 -11.20 0.97 -25.87
N PRO A 187 -10.22 0.84 -24.97
CA PRO A 187 -8.82 1.09 -25.31
C PRO A 187 -8.34 0.15 -26.41
N ALA A 188 -7.47 0.66 -27.28
CA ALA A 188 -6.82 -0.14 -28.30
C ALA A 188 -6.00 -1.28 -27.67
N PRO A 189 -5.76 -2.39 -28.40
CA PRO A 189 -4.83 -3.41 -27.96
C PRO A 189 -3.47 -2.82 -27.60
N PHE A 190 -2.86 -3.31 -26.53
CA PHE A 190 -1.56 -2.83 -26.07
C PHE A 190 -0.43 -3.32 -26.98
N ALA A 191 0.68 -2.57 -27.04
CA ALA A 191 1.88 -2.96 -27.80
C ALA A 191 2.65 -4.10 -27.11
N ALA A 192 3.47 -4.84 -27.87
CA ALA A 192 4.29 -5.92 -27.33
C ALA A 192 5.25 -5.45 -26.22
N THR A 193 5.75 -4.22 -26.29
CA THR A 193 6.58 -3.60 -25.23
C THR A 193 5.81 -3.42 -23.92
N ARG A 194 4.52 -3.06 -23.97
CA ARG A 194 3.65 -3.02 -22.79
C ARG A 194 3.42 -4.41 -22.22
N GLY A 195 3.22 -5.41 -23.08
CA GLY A 195 3.15 -6.82 -22.66
C GLY A 195 4.39 -7.26 -21.90
N ALA A 196 5.59 -6.99 -22.45
CA ALA A 196 6.86 -7.27 -21.80
C ALA A 196 7.01 -6.52 -20.47
N ALA A 197 6.64 -5.24 -20.40
CA ALA A 197 6.72 -4.45 -19.17
C ALA A 197 5.81 -5.03 -18.06
N VAL A 198 4.57 -5.42 -18.39
CA VAL A 198 3.66 -6.05 -17.43
C VAL A 198 4.17 -7.44 -17.00
N ALA A 199 4.82 -8.19 -17.90
CA ALA A 199 5.46 -9.45 -17.58
C ALA A 199 6.55 -9.29 -16.53
N LEU A 200 7.47 -8.34 -16.75
CA LEU A 200 8.56 -8.04 -15.83
C LEU A 200 8.06 -7.47 -14.50
N PHE A 201 7.03 -6.64 -14.54
CA PHE A 201 6.37 -6.16 -13.33
C PHE A 201 5.77 -7.32 -12.52
N THR A 202 5.05 -8.22 -13.19
CA THR A 202 4.44 -9.38 -12.52
C THR A 202 5.51 -10.31 -11.94
N LEU A 203 6.61 -10.53 -12.67
CA LEU A 203 7.78 -11.26 -12.15
C LEU A 203 8.34 -10.58 -10.91
N SER A 204 8.48 -9.25 -10.90
CA SER A 204 9.00 -8.51 -9.75
C SER A 204 8.15 -8.72 -8.49
N VAL A 205 6.82 -8.74 -8.63
CA VAL A 205 5.88 -9.00 -7.53
C VAL A 205 6.02 -10.43 -7.01
N LEU A 206 6.27 -11.40 -7.90
CA LEU A 206 6.41 -12.81 -7.51
C LEU A 206 7.71 -13.13 -6.78
N ILE A 207 8.80 -12.44 -7.11
CA ILE A 207 10.10 -12.65 -6.47
C ILE A 207 10.30 -11.77 -5.24
N ALA A 208 9.48 -10.73 -5.05
CA ALA A 208 9.46 -9.93 -3.84
C ALA A 208 9.01 -10.78 -2.65
N GLN A 209 9.97 -11.33 -1.90
CA GLN A 209 9.71 -12.08 -0.66
C GLN A 209 9.24 -11.15 0.47
N ASP A 210 9.76 -9.93 0.48
CA ASP A 210 9.43 -8.86 1.43
C ASP A 210 9.71 -7.48 0.80
N PRO A 211 9.23 -6.37 1.40
CA PRO A 211 9.39 -5.03 0.84
C PRO A 211 10.85 -4.55 0.64
N THR A 212 11.80 -5.13 1.38
CA THR A 212 13.24 -4.80 1.31
C THR A 212 14.02 -5.69 0.33
N SER A 213 13.37 -6.68 -0.29
CA SER A 213 14.00 -7.54 -1.28
C SER A 213 14.56 -6.70 -2.43
N ARG A 214 15.85 -6.89 -2.75
CA ARG A 214 16.53 -6.20 -3.86
C ARG A 214 16.34 -6.91 -5.20
N GLU A 215 15.89 -8.16 -5.18
CA GLU A 215 15.74 -9.00 -6.39
C GLU A 215 14.68 -8.42 -7.34
N GLN A 216 13.67 -7.73 -6.81
CA GLN A 216 12.62 -7.06 -7.59
C GLN A 216 13.10 -5.81 -8.35
N LEU A 217 14.21 -5.18 -7.95
CA LEU A 217 14.61 -3.87 -8.46
C LEU A 217 15.03 -3.92 -9.94
N ALA A 218 15.71 -4.97 -10.37
CA ALA A 218 16.14 -5.11 -11.75
C ALA A 218 14.95 -5.30 -12.72
N PRO A 219 14.02 -6.25 -12.50
CA PRO A 219 12.82 -6.36 -13.32
C PRO A 219 11.96 -5.09 -13.34
N LEU A 220 11.80 -4.39 -12.20
CA LEU A 220 11.08 -3.11 -12.14
C LEU A 220 11.74 -2.04 -13.01
N SER A 221 13.06 -1.90 -12.92
CA SER A 221 13.82 -0.91 -13.69
C SER A 221 13.78 -1.19 -15.18
N LEU A 222 13.84 -2.47 -15.57
CA LEU A 222 13.68 -2.90 -16.95
C LEU A 222 12.26 -2.63 -17.46
N ALA A 223 11.22 -2.90 -16.65
CA ALA A 223 9.82 -2.60 -17.00
C ALA A 223 9.59 -1.09 -17.20
N MET A 224 10.12 -0.25 -16.30
CA MET A 224 10.08 1.22 -16.43
C MET A 224 10.75 1.73 -17.70
N ALA A 225 11.83 1.08 -18.14
CA ALA A 225 12.55 1.46 -19.35
C ALA A 225 11.85 0.98 -20.64
N LEU A 226 11.19 -0.17 -20.59
CA LEU A 226 10.39 -0.77 -21.67
C LEU A 226 9.14 0.06 -21.98
N ASP A 227 8.37 0.42 -20.95
CA ASP A 227 7.16 1.24 -21.06
C ASP A 227 7.14 2.35 -20.00
N PRO A 228 7.72 3.53 -20.32
CA PRO A 228 7.73 4.67 -19.41
C PRO A 228 6.35 5.25 -19.07
N ALA A 229 5.31 4.88 -19.83
CA ALA A 229 3.92 5.27 -19.58
C ALA A 229 3.17 4.26 -18.70
N LEU A 230 3.76 3.10 -18.41
CA LEU A 230 3.24 2.17 -17.41
C LEU A 230 3.75 2.60 -16.03
N GLU A 231 2.86 3.16 -15.22
CA GLU A 231 3.25 3.82 -13.95
C GLU A 231 3.40 2.84 -12.78
N ALA A 232 2.75 1.67 -12.83
CA ALA A 232 2.80 0.70 -11.73
C ALA A 232 4.21 0.20 -11.37
N PRO A 233 5.10 -0.15 -12.32
CA PRO A 233 6.50 -0.47 -12.02
C PRO A 233 7.22 0.67 -11.30
N ARG A 234 6.93 1.92 -11.66
CA ARG A 234 7.55 3.10 -11.06
C ARG A 234 7.09 3.31 -9.61
N ILE A 235 5.81 3.07 -9.32
CA ILE A 235 5.27 3.11 -7.97
C ILE A 235 5.88 1.99 -7.12
N ALA A 236 5.87 0.75 -7.60
CA ALA A 236 6.44 -0.37 -6.87
C ALA A 236 7.96 -0.22 -6.66
N PHE A 237 8.68 0.35 -7.63
CA PHE A 237 10.08 0.71 -7.47
C PHE A 237 10.28 1.76 -6.37
N ALA A 238 9.43 2.79 -6.33
CA ALA A 238 9.49 3.79 -5.27
C ALA A 238 9.20 3.20 -3.88
N ASP A 239 8.21 2.32 -3.77
CA ASP A 239 7.88 1.63 -2.51
C ASP A 239 9.08 0.79 -2.03
N ALA A 240 9.71 0.03 -2.93
CA ALA A 240 10.93 -0.74 -2.62
C ALA A 240 12.09 0.18 -2.18
N MET A 241 12.28 1.31 -2.85
CA MET A 241 13.31 2.29 -2.48
C MET A 241 13.02 2.93 -1.12
N GLN A 242 11.75 3.20 -0.77
CA GLN A 242 11.40 3.66 0.58
C GLN A 242 11.71 2.60 1.64
N ALA A 243 11.35 1.34 1.42
CA ALA A 243 11.66 0.25 2.34
C ALA A 243 13.17 0.07 2.56
N LEU A 244 13.98 0.39 1.55
CA LEU A 244 15.45 0.42 1.60
C LEU A 244 16.04 1.72 2.18
N ASN A 245 15.21 2.62 2.72
CA ASN A 245 15.59 3.94 3.22
C ASN A 245 16.28 4.84 2.16
N GLN A 246 15.91 4.66 0.89
CA GLN A 246 16.39 5.43 -0.26
C GLN A 246 15.34 6.47 -0.70
N GLY A 247 14.90 7.31 0.25
CA GLY A 247 13.76 8.21 0.05
C GLY A 247 13.90 9.17 -1.12
N GLU A 248 15.11 9.67 -1.40
CA GLU A 248 15.35 10.56 -2.55
C GLU A 248 15.10 9.88 -3.89
N THR A 249 15.56 8.63 -4.04
CA THR A 249 15.33 7.86 -5.26
C THR A 249 13.85 7.50 -5.42
N ALA A 250 13.17 7.16 -4.31
CA ALA A 250 11.73 6.93 -4.31
C ALA A 250 10.95 8.17 -4.76
N ARG A 251 11.27 9.36 -4.21
CA ARG A 251 10.63 10.62 -4.60
C ARG A 251 10.88 10.97 -6.06
N ARG A 252 12.10 10.77 -6.56
CA ARG A 252 12.40 11.00 -7.99
C ARG A 252 11.56 10.10 -8.88
N ALA A 253 11.40 8.83 -8.51
CA ALA A 253 10.55 7.90 -9.24
C ALA A 253 9.09 8.37 -9.21
N LEU A 254 8.50 8.64 -8.03
CA LEU A 254 7.11 9.09 -7.91
C LEU A 254 6.86 10.45 -8.60
N GLY A 255 7.82 11.37 -8.54
CA GLY A 255 7.73 12.69 -9.16
C GLY A 255 7.69 12.66 -10.69
N ALA A 256 8.08 11.54 -11.31
CA ALA A 256 7.94 11.35 -12.75
C ALA A 256 6.52 10.94 -13.19
N ILE A 257 5.59 10.70 -12.26
CA ILE A 257 4.17 10.45 -12.58
C ILE A 257 3.50 11.78 -12.96
N PRO A 258 2.94 11.91 -14.17
CA PRO A 258 2.39 13.17 -14.66
C PRO A 258 1.04 13.49 -14.03
N GLU A 259 0.69 14.78 -13.94
CA GLU A 259 -0.55 15.26 -13.32
C GLU A 259 -1.86 14.65 -13.85
N PRO A 260 -2.03 14.42 -15.16
CA PRO A 260 -3.23 13.76 -15.68
C PRO A 260 -3.38 12.28 -15.29
N SER A 261 -2.34 11.66 -14.71
CA SER A 261 -2.39 10.26 -14.30
C SER A 261 -3.40 10.06 -13.17
N PRO A 262 -4.19 8.97 -13.19
CA PRO A 262 -5.02 8.61 -12.03
C PRO A 262 -4.18 8.32 -10.77
N TYR A 263 -2.90 8.00 -10.91
CA TYR A 263 -1.99 7.73 -9.79
C TYR A 263 -1.30 8.98 -9.24
N PHE A 264 -1.48 10.16 -9.87
CA PHE A 264 -0.74 11.36 -9.52
C PHE A 264 -0.92 11.76 -8.05
N GLU A 265 -2.16 11.88 -7.57
CA GLU A 265 -2.41 12.29 -6.18
C GLU A 265 -1.88 11.28 -5.16
N ASN A 266 -1.97 9.99 -5.47
CA ASN A 266 -1.40 8.92 -4.63
C ASN A 266 0.13 9.06 -4.55
N ALA A 267 0.79 9.27 -5.69
CA ALA A 267 2.24 9.46 -5.76
C ALA A 267 2.69 10.69 -4.97
N GLN A 268 2.00 11.83 -5.12
CA GLN A 268 2.32 13.05 -4.37
C GLN A 268 2.07 12.89 -2.87
N SER A 269 1.03 12.12 -2.48
CA SER A 269 0.78 11.77 -1.08
C SER A 269 1.90 10.92 -0.50
N GLN A 270 2.41 9.92 -1.23
CA GLN A 270 3.56 9.12 -0.80
C GLN A 270 4.84 9.96 -0.68
N ILE A 271 5.09 10.88 -1.62
CA ILE A 271 6.21 11.84 -1.52
C ILE A 271 6.12 12.66 -0.23
N ALA A 272 4.94 13.21 0.06
CA ALA A 272 4.72 14.02 1.25
C ALA A 272 4.91 13.22 2.56
N TYR A 273 4.39 11.99 2.63
CA TYR A 273 4.61 11.12 3.79
C TYR A 273 6.09 10.75 3.97
N GLY A 274 6.81 10.49 2.87
CA GLY A 274 8.26 10.27 2.91
C GLY A 274 9.03 11.49 3.43
N LEU A 275 8.70 12.70 2.95
CA LEU A 275 9.29 13.95 3.44
C LEU A 275 9.03 14.17 4.93
N ARG A 276 7.80 13.92 5.40
CA ARG A 276 7.48 13.98 6.83
C ARG A 276 8.34 13.01 7.65
N ALA A 277 8.51 11.77 7.19
CA ALA A 277 9.33 10.77 7.88
C ALA A 277 10.81 11.19 7.97
N GLU A 278 11.29 11.97 7.01
CA GLU A 278 12.63 12.59 7.01
C GLU A 278 12.73 13.89 7.84
N GLY A 279 11.66 14.28 8.55
CA GLY A 279 11.60 15.52 9.34
C GLY A 279 11.32 16.78 8.53
N ARG A 280 11.04 16.66 7.23
CA ARG A 280 10.78 17.77 6.28
C ARG A 280 9.28 18.06 6.17
N ALA A 281 8.65 18.30 7.32
CA ALA A 281 7.19 18.45 7.42
C ALA A 281 6.63 19.64 6.63
N ASP A 282 7.32 20.77 6.60
CA ASP A 282 6.87 21.96 5.88
C ASP A 282 6.82 21.73 4.36
N GLU A 283 7.80 21.01 3.81
CA GLU A 283 7.83 20.63 2.39
C GLU A 283 6.70 19.64 2.05
N ALA A 284 6.46 18.67 2.94
CA ALA A 284 5.35 17.73 2.79
C ALA A 284 3.99 18.46 2.71
N VAL A 285 3.77 19.44 3.59
CA VAL A 285 2.56 20.28 3.58
C VAL A 285 2.50 21.11 2.30
N ALA A 286 3.60 21.75 1.91
CA ALA A 286 3.63 22.63 0.75
C ALA A 286 3.22 21.91 -0.55
N ILE A 287 3.72 20.70 -0.78
CA ILE A 287 3.39 19.90 -1.98
C ILE A 287 1.89 19.58 -2.02
N LEU A 288 1.35 19.01 -0.94
CA LEU A 288 -0.06 18.62 -0.90
C LEU A 288 -0.99 19.83 -0.93
N LYS A 289 -0.65 20.90 -0.22
CA LYS A 289 -1.41 22.15 -0.23
C LYS A 289 -1.47 22.76 -1.63
N ALA A 290 -0.36 22.78 -2.37
CA ALA A 290 -0.36 23.29 -3.74
C ALA A 290 -1.31 22.49 -4.67
N ILE A 291 -1.39 21.17 -4.48
CA ILE A 291 -2.31 20.31 -5.23
C ILE A 291 -3.77 20.59 -4.84
N VAL A 292 -4.05 20.74 -3.55
CA VAL A 292 -5.40 21.06 -3.06
C VAL A 292 -5.86 22.45 -3.52
N ASP A 293 -4.99 23.46 -3.45
CA ASP A 293 -5.30 24.86 -3.82
C ASP A 293 -5.66 25.01 -5.31
N ARG A 294 -5.16 24.12 -6.17
CA ARG A 294 -5.50 24.09 -7.62
C ARG A 294 -6.68 23.17 -7.96
N GLY A 295 -7.42 22.68 -6.97
CA GLY A 295 -8.59 21.81 -7.18
C GLY A 295 -8.30 20.32 -7.07
N GLY A 296 -7.28 19.92 -6.30
CA GLY A 296 -6.96 18.52 -6.03
C GLY A 296 -8.13 17.73 -5.47
N GLY A 297 -8.21 16.45 -5.84
CA GLY A 297 -9.28 15.54 -5.50
C GLY A 297 -9.26 15.05 -4.06
N ARG A 298 -10.03 13.98 -3.82
CA ARG A 298 -10.25 13.42 -2.48
C ARG A 298 -8.96 12.85 -1.86
N VAL A 299 -8.04 12.33 -2.67
CA VAL A 299 -6.81 11.67 -2.19
C VAL A 299 -5.86 12.70 -1.57
N SER A 300 -5.51 13.74 -2.33
CA SER A 300 -4.62 14.82 -1.87
C SER A 300 -5.20 15.61 -0.69
N ARG A 301 -6.50 15.92 -0.71
CA ARG A 301 -7.19 16.58 0.41
C ARG A 301 -7.16 15.75 1.69
N ARG A 302 -7.38 14.44 1.59
CA ARG A 302 -7.28 13.53 2.73
C ARG A 302 -5.85 13.46 3.25
N ALA A 303 -4.88 13.30 2.37
CA ALA A 303 -3.48 13.23 2.76
C ALA A 303 -3.01 14.50 3.47
N LEU A 304 -3.46 15.67 2.99
CA LEU A 304 -3.17 16.96 3.63
C LEU A 304 -3.83 17.06 5.01
N ALA A 305 -5.08 16.60 5.16
CA ALA A 305 -5.77 16.57 6.44
C ALA A 305 -5.07 15.65 7.45
N ASP A 306 -4.66 14.45 7.01
CA ASP A 306 -3.90 13.50 7.84
C ASP A 306 -2.54 14.10 8.25
N LEU A 307 -1.88 14.82 7.34
CA LEU A 307 -0.63 15.52 7.64
C LEU A 307 -0.81 16.65 8.64
N TYR A 308 -1.85 17.48 8.49
CA TYR A 308 -2.16 18.53 9.47
C TYR A 308 -2.47 17.96 10.85
N ARG A 309 -3.28 16.89 10.94
CA ARG A 309 -3.58 16.21 12.21
C ARG A 309 -2.30 15.69 12.87
N ASN A 310 -1.40 15.09 12.10
CA ASN A 310 -0.12 14.58 12.58
C ASN A 310 0.88 15.67 13.01
N LEU A 311 0.63 16.94 12.65
CA LEU A 311 1.43 18.11 13.00
C LEU A 311 0.70 19.01 14.02
N ASP A 312 -0.34 18.49 14.69
CA ASP A 312 -1.18 19.22 15.65
C ASP A 312 -1.91 20.46 15.09
N ARG A 313 -1.97 20.59 13.77
CA ARG A 313 -2.71 21.61 13.03
C ARG A 313 -4.18 21.21 12.89
N ASN A 314 -4.81 20.96 14.03
CA ASN A 314 -6.12 20.32 14.12
C ASN A 314 -7.25 21.16 13.50
N ALA A 315 -7.13 22.49 13.52
CA ALA A 315 -8.11 23.39 12.91
C ALA A 315 -8.13 23.24 11.38
N GLU A 316 -6.97 23.22 10.73
CA GLU A 316 -6.88 23.02 9.28
C GLU A 316 -7.29 21.60 8.88
N ALA A 317 -6.91 20.59 9.66
CA ALA A 317 -7.33 19.22 9.45
C ALA A 317 -8.86 19.08 9.52
N ALA A 318 -9.51 19.69 10.53
CA ALA A 318 -10.96 19.62 10.71
C ALA A 318 -11.72 20.23 9.51
N ALA A 319 -11.23 21.35 8.97
CA ALA A 319 -11.83 21.98 7.79
C ALA A 319 -11.80 21.05 6.56
N LEU A 320 -10.66 20.39 6.32
CA LEU A 320 -10.53 19.45 5.20
C LEU A 320 -11.40 18.22 5.40
N TYR A 321 -11.40 17.59 6.58
CA TYR A 321 -12.29 16.45 6.84
C TYR A 321 -13.75 16.80 6.70
N ALA A 322 -14.18 17.98 7.16
CA ALA A 322 -15.55 18.44 6.99
C ALA A 322 -15.94 18.55 5.51
N SER A 323 -15.06 19.11 4.66
CA SER A 323 -15.30 19.16 3.21
C SER A 323 -15.39 17.76 2.57
N LEU A 324 -14.51 16.84 2.97
CA LEU A 324 -14.47 15.48 2.44
C LEU A 324 -15.72 14.68 2.83
N VAL A 325 -16.20 14.85 4.06
CA VAL A 325 -17.40 14.19 4.56
C VAL A 325 -18.67 14.76 3.92
N ALA A 326 -18.72 16.06 3.64
CA ALA A 326 -19.86 16.69 2.96
C ALA A 326 -20.09 16.17 1.53
N GLU A 327 -19.05 15.63 0.88
CA GLU A 327 -19.12 15.04 -0.46
C GLU A 327 -19.63 13.59 -0.45
N LEU A 328 -19.77 12.96 0.72
CA LEU A 328 -20.24 11.58 0.83
C LEU A 328 -21.76 11.53 0.70
N ASN A 329 -22.28 11.22 -0.50
CA ASN A 329 -23.72 11.11 -0.72
C ASN A 329 -24.11 9.98 -1.71
N PRO A 330 -24.71 8.87 -1.23
CA PRO A 330 -24.77 8.44 0.16
C PRO A 330 -23.38 7.93 0.64
N PRO A 331 -23.08 8.00 1.94
CA PRO A 331 -21.87 7.39 2.48
C PRO A 331 -21.92 5.86 2.37
N THR A 332 -20.74 5.25 2.24
CA THR A 332 -20.56 3.79 2.14
C THR A 332 -19.84 3.23 3.36
N ARG A 333 -19.82 1.90 3.48
CA ARG A 333 -19.07 1.22 4.55
C ARG A 333 -17.58 1.54 4.54
N ARG A 334 -16.98 2.03 3.44
CA ARG A 334 -15.55 2.36 3.37
C ARG A 334 -15.22 3.73 3.97
N ASP A 335 -16.24 4.56 4.19
CA ASP A 335 -16.07 5.95 4.60
C ASP A 335 -15.90 6.15 6.12
N TRP A 336 -16.02 5.07 6.93
CA TRP A 336 -15.82 5.13 8.38
C TRP A 336 -14.51 5.80 8.79
N ARG A 337 -13.45 5.64 7.99
CA ARG A 337 -12.13 6.23 8.26
C ARG A 337 -12.15 7.75 8.21
N LEU A 338 -12.95 8.34 7.32
CA LEU A 338 -13.09 9.80 7.24
C LEU A 338 -13.86 10.34 8.44
N TYR A 339 -14.96 9.69 8.80
CA TYR A 339 -15.75 10.06 9.99
C TYR A 339 -14.96 9.89 11.29
N LEU A 340 -14.21 8.79 11.43
CA LEU A 340 -13.32 8.56 12.58
C LEU A 340 -12.23 9.64 12.66
N ALA A 341 -11.55 9.91 11.54
CA ALA A 341 -10.52 10.94 11.46
C ALA A 341 -11.07 12.34 11.80
N GLN A 342 -12.27 12.67 11.30
CA GLN A 342 -12.96 13.91 11.63
C GLN A 342 -13.28 13.98 13.13
N GLY A 343 -13.87 12.92 13.68
CA GLY A 343 -14.23 12.82 15.10
C GLY A 343 -13.02 13.01 16.02
N ALA A 344 -11.94 12.27 15.77
CA ALA A 344 -10.68 12.41 16.50
C ALA A 344 -10.09 13.83 16.40
N THR A 345 -10.16 14.45 15.23
CA THR A 345 -9.64 15.82 15.03
C THR A 345 -10.48 16.86 15.79
N LEU A 346 -11.81 16.74 15.77
CA LEU A 346 -12.73 17.62 16.50
C LEU A 346 -12.61 17.45 18.01
N GLU A 347 -12.34 16.23 18.47
CA GLU A 347 -12.08 15.91 19.87
C GLU A 347 -10.82 16.64 20.37
N ARG A 348 -9.71 16.61 19.63
CA ARG A 348 -8.50 17.38 19.93
C ARG A 348 -8.71 18.90 19.96
N LEU A 349 -9.76 19.39 19.28
CA LEU A 349 -10.18 20.80 19.33
C LEU A 349 -11.14 21.11 20.49
N GLY A 350 -11.50 20.12 21.31
CA GLY A 350 -12.49 20.24 22.38
C GLY A 350 -13.94 20.39 21.89
N GLN A 351 -14.21 20.13 20.61
CA GLN A 351 -15.54 20.27 20.00
C GLN A 351 -16.36 18.98 20.17
N TRP A 352 -16.56 18.58 21.43
CA TRP A 352 -17.13 17.28 21.80
C TRP A 352 -18.44 16.91 21.11
N PRO A 353 -19.48 17.78 21.03
CA PRO A 353 -20.72 17.40 20.38
C PRO A 353 -20.56 17.07 18.89
N ALA A 354 -19.67 17.80 18.19
CA ALA A 354 -19.39 17.56 16.78
C ALA A 354 -18.51 16.31 16.58
N ALA A 355 -17.55 16.09 17.49
CA ALA A 355 -16.72 14.89 17.50
C ALA A 355 -17.57 13.62 17.67
N GLU A 356 -18.46 13.61 18.68
CA GLU A 356 -19.36 12.50 18.92
C GLU A 356 -20.27 12.22 17.72
N ALA A 357 -20.85 13.26 17.12
CA ALA A 357 -21.70 13.11 15.93
C ALA A 357 -20.94 12.44 14.78
N ALA A 358 -19.69 12.84 14.51
CA ALA A 358 -18.86 12.22 13.49
C ALA A 358 -18.53 10.75 13.83
N LEU A 359 -18.14 10.45 15.06
CA LEU A 359 -17.86 9.08 15.50
C LEU A 359 -19.09 8.17 15.43
N GLN A 360 -20.28 8.69 15.77
CA GLN A 360 -21.54 7.97 15.59
C GLN A 360 -21.84 7.70 14.11
N GLN A 361 -21.54 8.63 13.20
CA GLN A 361 -21.66 8.36 11.76
C GLN A 361 -20.67 7.26 11.31
N ALA A 362 -19.44 7.25 11.83
CA ALA A 362 -18.49 6.15 11.58
C ALA A 362 -19.09 4.80 12.00
N LEU A 363 -19.76 4.76 13.16
CA LEU A 363 -20.42 3.56 13.67
C LEU A 363 -21.64 3.16 12.82
N VAL A 364 -22.43 4.12 12.34
CA VAL A 364 -23.57 3.83 11.45
C VAL A 364 -23.12 3.19 10.15
N VAL A 365 -22.07 3.73 9.51
CA VAL A 365 -21.59 3.19 8.23
C VAL A 365 -20.79 1.90 8.40
N SER A 366 -20.19 1.66 9.57
CA SER A 366 -19.47 0.43 9.89
C SER A 366 -19.70 -0.03 11.34
N PRO A 367 -20.84 -0.68 11.65
CA PRO A 367 -21.27 -0.98 13.03
C PRO A 367 -20.37 -1.92 13.83
N ASP A 368 -19.63 -2.76 13.13
CA ASP A 368 -18.73 -3.78 13.69
C ASP A 368 -17.29 -3.48 13.27
N ARG A 369 -16.87 -2.22 13.34
CA ARG A 369 -15.46 -1.85 13.13
C ARG A 369 -14.77 -1.70 14.48
N PRO A 370 -13.82 -2.58 14.85
CA PRO A 370 -13.16 -2.55 16.16
C PRO A 370 -12.58 -1.18 16.49
N GLU A 371 -11.94 -0.51 15.53
CA GLU A 371 -11.33 0.81 15.71
C GLU A 371 -12.37 1.90 16.05
N VAL A 372 -13.54 1.84 15.44
CA VAL A 372 -14.64 2.80 15.68
C VAL A 372 -15.30 2.53 17.03
N LEU A 373 -15.59 1.25 17.31
CA LEU A 373 -16.13 0.79 18.59
C LEU A 373 -15.21 1.20 19.73
N ASN A 374 -13.91 0.96 19.56
CA ASN A 374 -12.88 1.29 20.52
C ASN A 374 -12.80 2.79 20.78
N TYR A 375 -12.63 3.61 19.73
CA TYR A 375 -12.44 5.04 19.89
C TYR A 375 -13.66 5.71 20.54
N LEU A 376 -14.87 5.40 20.06
CA LEU A 376 -16.10 5.98 20.61
C LEU A 376 -16.37 5.47 22.03
N GLY A 377 -16.19 4.17 22.26
CA GLY A 377 -16.39 3.54 23.56
C GLY A 377 -15.44 4.11 24.63
N TYR A 378 -14.14 4.16 24.31
CA TYR A 378 -13.13 4.76 25.16
C TYR A 378 -13.47 6.22 25.47
N THR A 379 -13.78 7.02 24.45
CA THR A 379 -14.12 8.44 24.62
C THR A 379 -15.31 8.65 25.56
N TRP A 380 -16.37 7.84 25.42
CA TRP A 380 -17.55 7.95 26.29
C TRP A 380 -17.29 7.55 27.73
N VAL A 381 -16.42 6.56 27.97
CA VAL A 381 -16.05 6.16 29.33
C VAL A 381 -15.11 7.19 29.94
N ASP A 382 -14.10 7.62 29.19
CA ASP A 382 -13.07 8.53 29.68
C ASP A 382 -13.64 9.92 30.01
N THR A 383 -14.60 10.41 29.20
CA THR A 383 -15.31 11.67 29.50
C THR A 383 -16.43 11.52 30.54
N GLY A 384 -16.83 10.29 30.89
CA GLY A 384 -17.93 10.01 31.81
C GLY A 384 -19.33 10.24 31.23
N ALA A 385 -19.45 10.47 29.92
CA ALA A 385 -20.71 10.87 29.29
C ALA A 385 -21.72 9.71 29.14
N LYS A 386 -21.29 8.56 28.60
CA LYS A 386 -22.16 7.40 28.28
C LYS A 386 -21.46 6.10 28.68
N VAL A 387 -21.10 6.01 29.95
CA VAL A 387 -20.17 5.00 30.46
C VAL A 387 -20.64 3.57 30.20
N ARG A 388 -21.94 3.28 30.36
CA ARG A 388 -22.48 1.92 30.14
C ARG A 388 -22.46 1.54 28.67
N GLU A 389 -22.89 2.45 27.81
CA GLU A 389 -22.88 2.26 26.36
C GLU A 389 -21.46 2.15 25.83
N GLY A 390 -20.54 2.97 26.36
CA GLY A 390 -19.12 2.92 26.01
C GLY A 390 -18.49 1.59 26.38
N LEU A 391 -18.77 1.06 27.57
CA LEU A 391 -18.31 -0.27 27.98
C LEU A 391 -18.81 -1.36 27.02
N ALA A 392 -20.08 -1.33 26.63
CA ALA A 392 -20.63 -2.30 25.68
C ALA A 392 -19.98 -2.21 24.28
N LEU A 393 -19.57 -1.02 23.84
CA LEU A 393 -18.80 -0.87 22.60
C LEU A 393 -17.40 -1.47 22.74
N LEU A 394 -16.72 -1.24 23.86
CA LEU A 394 -15.38 -1.78 24.13
C LEU A 394 -15.39 -3.30 24.23
N GLU A 395 -16.37 -3.89 24.91
CA GLU A 395 -16.56 -5.35 24.97
C GLU A 395 -16.73 -5.96 23.57
N ARG A 396 -17.52 -5.30 22.71
CA ARG A 396 -17.68 -5.72 21.30
C ARG A 396 -16.38 -5.57 20.50
N ALA A 397 -15.60 -4.53 20.75
CA ALA A 397 -14.31 -4.32 20.08
C ALA A 397 -13.32 -5.44 20.44
N VAL A 398 -13.17 -5.74 21.74
CA VAL A 398 -12.31 -6.84 22.24
C VAL A 398 -12.79 -8.19 21.72
N ALA A 399 -14.10 -8.43 21.63
CA ALA A 399 -14.62 -9.69 21.09
C ALA A 399 -14.26 -9.92 19.61
N GLN A 400 -14.04 -8.84 18.85
CA GLN A 400 -13.66 -8.91 17.43
C GLN A 400 -12.14 -9.03 17.25
N GLU A 401 -11.37 -8.33 18.08
CA GLU A 401 -9.91 -8.31 18.03
C GLU A 401 -9.33 -8.66 19.42
N PRO A 402 -9.39 -9.95 19.82
CA PRO A 402 -9.05 -10.38 21.19
C PRO A 402 -7.53 -10.36 21.48
N ASP A 403 -6.71 -10.12 20.47
CA ASP A 403 -5.25 -10.07 20.56
C ASP A 403 -4.69 -8.66 20.22
N GLU A 404 -5.54 -7.65 20.05
CA GLU A 404 -5.12 -6.26 19.86
C GLU A 404 -4.96 -5.54 21.20
N GLY A 405 -3.71 -5.40 21.65
CA GLY A 405 -3.39 -4.90 23.00
C GLY A 405 -4.02 -3.55 23.35
N TYR A 406 -4.07 -2.58 22.42
CA TYR A 406 -4.64 -1.26 22.70
C TYR A 406 -6.18 -1.26 22.84
N ILE A 407 -6.87 -2.22 22.23
CA ILE A 407 -8.33 -2.37 22.38
C ILE A 407 -8.64 -2.99 23.74
N ILE A 408 -7.86 -4.00 24.14
CA ILE A 408 -7.95 -4.61 25.47
C ILE A 408 -7.61 -3.59 26.56
N ASP A 409 -6.60 -2.75 26.33
CA ASP A 409 -6.24 -1.65 27.23
C ASP A 409 -7.40 -0.69 27.45
N SER A 410 -8.09 -0.27 26.38
CA SER A 410 -9.25 0.62 26.48
C SER A 410 -10.36 0.02 27.36
N LEU A 411 -10.62 -1.30 27.25
CA LEU A 411 -11.56 -2.00 28.12
C LEU A 411 -11.05 -2.06 29.57
N GLY A 412 -9.77 -2.40 29.78
CA GLY A 412 -9.15 -2.39 31.10
C GLY A 412 -9.19 -1.02 31.78
N TRP A 413 -8.91 0.05 31.03
CA TRP A 413 -9.04 1.43 31.47
C TRP A 413 -10.48 1.78 31.80
N ALA A 414 -11.45 1.32 31.02
CA ALA A 414 -12.85 1.51 31.35
C ALA A 414 -13.23 0.87 32.70
N HIS A 415 -12.77 -0.35 32.98
CA HIS A 415 -12.91 -0.97 34.29
C HIS A 415 -12.21 -0.18 35.40
N PHE A 416 -11.02 0.37 35.13
CA PHE A 416 -10.31 1.23 36.08
C PHE A 416 -11.12 2.49 36.43
N ARG A 417 -11.67 3.18 35.41
CA ARG A 417 -12.51 4.37 35.56
C ARG A 417 -13.80 4.10 36.33
N LEU A 418 -14.32 2.88 36.22
CA LEU A 418 -15.48 2.39 36.97
C LEU A 418 -15.17 1.95 38.40
N GLY A 419 -13.89 1.96 38.82
CA GLY A 419 -13.46 1.48 40.13
C GLY A 419 -13.35 -0.05 40.23
N ASN A 420 -13.55 -0.77 39.13
CA ASN A 420 -13.41 -2.23 39.05
C ASN A 420 -11.93 -2.62 38.90
N PHE A 421 -11.09 -2.20 39.85
CA PHE A 421 -9.63 -2.26 39.73
C PHE A 421 -9.08 -3.69 39.56
N GLY A 422 -9.75 -4.71 40.12
CA GLY A 422 -9.34 -6.10 39.93
C GLY A 422 -9.45 -6.54 38.47
N GLN A 423 -10.60 -6.31 37.83
CA GLN A 423 -10.80 -6.60 36.40
C GLN A 423 -9.89 -5.74 35.52
N ALA A 424 -9.68 -4.47 35.90
CA ALA A 424 -8.76 -3.59 35.19
C ALA A 424 -7.35 -4.21 35.12
N VAL A 425 -6.85 -4.76 36.23
CA VAL A 425 -5.54 -5.43 36.25
C VAL A 425 -5.50 -6.61 35.27
N GLU A 426 -6.51 -7.48 35.26
CA GLU A 426 -6.54 -8.65 34.35
C GLU A 426 -6.44 -8.24 32.88
N TYR A 427 -7.24 -7.26 32.44
CA TYR A 427 -7.20 -6.77 31.07
C TYR A 427 -5.89 -6.03 30.75
N LEU A 428 -5.42 -5.17 31.65
CA LEU A 428 -4.21 -4.37 31.42
C LEU A 428 -2.94 -5.23 31.44
N GLU A 429 -2.88 -6.29 32.26
CA GLU A 429 -1.80 -7.29 32.21
C GLU A 429 -1.76 -7.94 30.82
N ARG A 430 -2.91 -8.40 30.31
CA ARG A 430 -3.00 -8.99 28.97
C ARG A 430 -2.61 -8.00 27.86
N ALA A 431 -3.04 -6.74 27.96
CA ALA A 431 -2.68 -5.70 27.00
C ALA A 431 -1.16 -5.49 26.93
N VAL A 432 -0.50 -5.38 28.09
CA VAL A 432 0.96 -5.23 28.18
C VAL A 432 1.73 -6.49 27.75
N GLU A 433 1.17 -7.69 27.94
CA GLU A 433 1.74 -8.92 27.40
C GLU A 433 1.77 -8.92 25.86
N LEU A 434 0.72 -8.44 25.22
CA LEU A 434 0.60 -8.37 23.77
C LEU A 434 1.46 -7.24 23.18
N SER A 435 1.46 -6.06 23.82
CA SER A 435 2.15 -4.86 23.35
C SER A 435 3.08 -4.27 24.42
N PRO A 436 4.18 -4.98 24.77
CA PRO A 436 5.07 -4.58 25.86
C PRO A 436 5.75 -3.21 25.66
N GLY A 437 5.92 -2.77 24.42
CA GLY A 437 6.63 -1.54 24.07
C GLY A 437 5.78 -0.26 24.09
N ASP A 438 4.49 -0.36 24.40
CA ASP A 438 3.58 0.78 24.42
C ASP A 438 3.59 1.50 25.78
N SER A 439 3.90 2.78 25.81
CA SER A 439 4.02 3.55 27.05
C SER A 439 2.69 3.75 27.77
N THR A 440 1.61 4.01 27.03
CA THR A 440 0.27 4.23 27.57
C THR A 440 -0.23 2.97 28.30
N LEU A 441 -0.07 1.79 27.69
CA LEU A 441 -0.46 0.51 28.30
C LEU A 441 0.28 0.24 29.61
N ASN A 442 1.58 0.52 29.65
CA ASN A 442 2.39 0.37 30.85
C ASN A 442 1.96 1.38 31.93
N ASP A 443 1.63 2.62 31.56
CA ASP A 443 1.14 3.63 32.49
C ASP A 443 -0.20 3.24 33.13
N HIS A 444 -1.18 2.82 32.31
CA HIS A 444 -2.48 2.34 32.78
C HIS A 444 -2.35 1.13 33.71
N LEU A 445 -1.52 0.15 33.36
CA LEU A 445 -1.27 -1.02 34.21
C LEU A 445 -0.61 -0.60 35.54
N GLY A 446 0.33 0.34 35.50
CA GLY A 446 0.94 0.91 36.71
C GLY A 446 -0.11 1.53 37.64
N ASP A 447 -1.06 2.26 37.06
CA ASP A 447 -2.15 2.88 37.79
C ASP A 447 -3.08 1.85 38.44
N ALA A 448 -3.46 0.81 37.69
CA ALA A 448 -4.30 -0.28 38.18
C ALA A 448 -3.61 -1.06 39.32
N TYR A 449 -2.34 -1.40 39.17
CA TYR A 449 -1.53 -2.01 40.23
C TYR A 449 -1.48 -1.14 41.49
N TRP A 450 -1.33 0.17 41.32
CA TRP A 450 -1.34 1.08 42.45
C TRP A 450 -2.68 1.06 43.18
N ARG A 451 -3.82 1.01 42.46
CA ARG A 451 -5.15 0.96 43.09
C ARG A 451 -5.41 -0.33 43.86
N VAL A 452 -4.89 -1.47 43.40
CA VAL A 452 -5.01 -2.76 44.12
C VAL A 452 -3.92 -2.98 45.18
N GLY A 453 -3.02 -2.01 45.38
CA GLY A 453 -1.97 -2.08 46.42
C GLY A 453 -0.69 -2.80 46.01
N ARG A 454 -0.55 -3.23 44.75
CA ARG A 454 0.66 -3.83 44.15
C ARG A 454 1.70 -2.76 43.84
N ARG A 455 2.24 -2.11 44.88
CA ARG A 455 3.08 -0.90 44.76
C ARG A 455 4.40 -1.12 44.03
N ILE A 456 4.99 -2.31 44.17
CA ILE A 456 6.29 -2.63 43.54
C ILE A 456 6.10 -2.73 42.04
N GLU A 457 5.09 -3.48 41.62
CA GLU A 457 4.73 -3.69 40.22
C GLU A 457 4.27 -2.38 39.58
N ALA A 458 3.48 -1.56 40.28
CA ALA A 458 3.10 -0.23 39.81
C ALA A 458 4.31 0.65 39.46
N ARG A 459 5.28 0.73 40.38
CA ARG A 459 6.52 1.50 40.19
C ARG A 459 7.41 0.90 39.09
N TYR A 460 7.38 -0.41 38.90
CA TYR A 460 8.08 -1.05 37.80
C TYR A 460 7.50 -0.59 36.46
N GLN A 461 6.17 -0.60 36.30
CA GLN A 461 5.55 -0.19 35.04
C GLN A 461 5.74 1.29 34.74
N TRP A 462 5.57 2.19 35.72
CA TRP A 462 5.85 3.61 35.49
C TRP A 462 7.32 3.89 35.16
N ARG A 463 8.28 3.12 35.71
CA ARG A 463 9.70 3.23 35.27
C ARG A 463 9.86 2.79 33.83
N ARG A 464 9.12 1.76 33.41
CA ARG A 464 9.15 1.27 32.04
C ARG A 464 8.70 2.35 31.05
N VAL A 465 7.65 3.11 31.38
CA VAL A 465 7.22 4.29 30.58
C VAL A 465 8.41 5.22 30.29
N LEU A 466 9.24 5.52 31.29
CA LEU A 466 10.42 6.39 31.13
C LEU A 466 11.53 5.79 30.26
N THR A 467 11.52 4.48 30.01
CA THR A 467 12.47 3.79 29.12
C THR A 467 11.95 3.62 27.69
N LEU A 468 10.66 3.86 27.47
CA LEU A 468 10.00 3.73 26.18
C LEU A 468 9.96 5.07 25.44
N ASN A 469 9.74 5.01 24.13
CA ASN A 469 9.52 6.19 23.30
C ASN A 469 8.11 6.73 23.55
N ALA A 470 7.96 7.59 24.55
CA ALA A 470 6.68 8.17 24.96
C ALA A 470 6.65 9.69 24.73
N PRO A 471 5.45 10.27 24.56
CA PRO A 471 5.24 11.71 24.65
C PRO A 471 5.81 12.32 25.95
N ALA A 472 6.23 13.59 25.87
CA ALA A 472 6.87 14.26 27.00
C ALA A 472 5.96 14.40 28.23
N ASP A 473 4.65 14.53 28.02
CA ASP A 473 3.62 14.57 29.05
C ASP A 473 3.43 13.20 29.73
N GLU A 474 3.48 12.09 28.98
CA GLU A 474 3.48 10.74 29.56
C GLU A 474 4.74 10.50 30.41
N HIS A 475 5.92 10.89 29.93
CA HIS A 475 7.15 10.82 30.73
C HIS A 475 7.05 11.66 32.01
N ALA A 476 6.55 12.89 31.91
CA ALA A 476 6.35 13.74 33.08
C ALA A 476 5.32 13.14 34.07
N GLY A 477 4.23 12.59 33.56
CA GLY A 477 3.19 11.91 34.32
C GLY A 477 3.73 10.71 35.10
N ALA A 478 4.42 9.80 34.42
CA ALA A 478 5.05 8.64 35.05
C ALA A 478 6.11 9.03 36.10
N GLY A 479 6.93 10.05 35.81
CA GLY A 479 7.90 10.60 36.76
C GLY A 479 7.25 11.12 38.04
N LYS A 480 6.13 11.83 37.92
CA LYS A 480 5.35 12.30 39.07
C LYS A 480 4.75 11.14 39.86
N LYS A 481 4.13 10.16 39.19
CA LYS A 481 3.56 8.96 39.84
C LYS A 481 4.63 8.16 40.58
N LEU A 482 5.86 8.10 40.07
CA LEU A 482 6.98 7.49 40.78
C LEU A 482 7.39 8.26 42.04
N ALA A 483 7.36 9.59 42.03
CA ALA A 483 7.70 10.38 43.20
C ALA A 483 6.59 10.30 44.28
N GLU A 484 5.34 10.46 43.87
CA GLU A 484 4.22 10.78 44.76
C GLU A 484 3.21 9.63 44.91
N GLY A 485 3.18 8.70 43.96
CA GLY A 485 2.08 7.75 43.80
C GLY A 485 0.82 8.37 43.20
N LEU A 486 -0.26 7.60 43.08
CA LEU A 486 -1.57 8.17 42.73
C LEU A 486 -2.29 8.72 43.97
N PRO A 487 -2.98 9.86 43.84
CA PRO A 487 -3.86 10.38 44.87
C PRO A 487 -4.99 9.39 45.17
N ALA A 488 -5.59 9.51 46.36
CA ALA A 488 -6.75 8.70 46.74
C ALA A 488 -7.90 8.87 45.72
N PRO A 489 -8.70 7.83 45.46
CA PRO A 489 -9.86 7.96 44.57
C PRO A 489 -10.80 9.05 45.06
N ALA A 490 -11.37 9.84 44.14
CA ALA A 490 -12.47 10.73 44.48
C ALA A 490 -13.64 9.90 45.04
N ARG A 491 -14.23 10.34 46.15
CA ARG A 491 -15.31 9.64 46.85
C ARG A 491 -16.64 9.78 46.15
#